data_AF-A0A8B5WTZ6-F1
#
_entry.id   AF-A0A8B5WTZ6-F1
#
_cell.length_a   1.000
_cell.length_b   1.000
_cell.length_c   1.000
_cell.angle_alpha   90.00
_cell.angle_beta   90.00
_cell.angle_gamma   90.00
#
_symmetry.space_group_name_H-M   'P 1'
#
loop_
_entity.id
_entity.type
_entity.pdbx_description
1 polymer ?
#
loop_
_entity_poly.entity_id
_entity_poly.type
_entity_poly.pdbx_seq_one_letter_code
_entity_poly.pdbx_strand_id
1 'polypeptide(L)' 'MRRPVVVVQGNPLNRSRIATVVCVPLTSNLVWADAPGNTLIPAKTAGLPKDSVANASQIIAL' A
#
# COMPACT_ATOMS: atom_id res chain seq x y z
N MET A 1 6.16 -7.16 13.01
CA MET A 1 4.91 -6.40 12.72
C MET A 1 4.38 -6.83 11.37
N ARG A 2 3.07 -7.01 11.21
CA ARG A 2 2.43 -7.32 9.93
C ARG A 2 1.54 -6.15 9.54
N ARG A 3 1.81 -5.51 8.40
CA ARG A 3 1.03 -4.37 7.89
C ARG A 3 0.46 -4.71 6.52
N PRO A 4 -0.79 -4.32 6.23
CA PRO A 4 -1.32 -4.38 4.87
C PRO A 4 -0.49 -3.52 3.90
N VAL A 5 -0.52 -3.88 2.62
CA VAL A 5 0.18 -3.15 1.56
C VAL A 5 -0.72 -3.07 0.32
N VAL A 6 -0.47 -2.08 -0.54
CA VAL A 6 -1.03 -2.00 -1.89
C VAL A 6 0.03 -2.47 -2.88
N VAL A 7 -0.30 -3.45 -3.71
CA VAL A 7 0.57 -3.86 -4.81
C VAL A 7 0.50 -2.82 -5.90
N VAL A 8 1.64 -2.24 -6.26
CA VAL A 8 1.77 -1.25 -7.34
C VAL A 8 2.59 -1.79 -8.51
N GLN A 9 3.16 -2.98 -8.38
CA GLN A 9 3.87 -3.67 -9.45
C GLN A 9 2.93 -4.02 -10.62
N GLY A 10 3.42 -3.82 -11.83
CA GLY A 10 2.67 -4.14 -13.05
C GLY A 10 2.35 -5.64 -13.16
N ASN A 11 1.12 -5.93 -13.60
CA ASN A 11 0.61 -7.30 -13.72
C ASN A 11 1.49 -8.29 -14.52
N PRO A 12 2.18 -7.91 -15.61
CA PRO A 12 3.11 -8.81 -16.29
C PRO A 12 4.25 -9.29 -15.38
N LEU A 13 4.77 -8.43 -14.50
CA LEU A 13 5.81 -8.79 -13.53
C LEU A 13 5.24 -9.63 -12.40
N ASN A 14 4.04 -9.32 -11.91
CA ASN A 14 3.34 -10.13 -10.89
C ASN A 14 3.10 -11.58 -11.33
N ARG A 15 2.93 -11.82 -12.64
CA ARG A 15 2.74 -13.16 -13.23
C ARG A 15 4.04 -13.81 -13.74
N SER A 16 5.17 -13.14 -13.56
CA SER A 16 6.47 -13.63 -14.02
C SER A 16 7.10 -14.57 -12.98
N ARG A 17 8.33 -15.00 -13.24
CA ARG A 17 9.16 -15.78 -12.30
C ARG A 17 9.98 -14.90 -11.34
N ILE A 18 9.84 -13.57 -11.40
CA ILE A 18 10.51 -12.67 -10.45
C ILE A 18 9.94 -12.92 -9.06
N ALA A 19 10.82 -13.19 -8.10
CA ALA A 19 10.44 -13.59 -6.74
C ALA A 19 10.14 -12.40 -5.81
N THR A 20 9.83 -11.23 -6.38
CA THR A 20 9.54 -10.01 -5.63
C THR A 20 8.29 -9.29 -6.12
N VAL A 21 7.68 -8.51 -5.23
CA VAL A 21 6.54 -7.64 -5.56
C VAL A 21 6.75 -6.24 -5.00
N VAL A 22 6.66 -5.23 -5.87
CA VAL A 22 6.68 -3.81 -5.45
C VAL A 22 5.35 -3.41 -4.82
N CYS A 23 5.44 -2.89 -3.59
CA CYS A 23 4.33 -2.54 -2.73
C CYS A 23 4.48 -1.14 -2.11
N VAL A 24 3.35 -0.53 -1.77
CA VAL A 24 3.25 0.66 -0.91
C VAL A 24 2.58 0.26 0.41
N PRO A 25 3.20 0.48 1.58
CA PRO A 25 2.66 0.07 2.86
C PRO A 25 1.50 0.96 3.29
N LEU A 26 0.55 0.33 3.99
CA LEU A 26 -0.56 1.04 4.62
C LEU A 26 -0.26 1.33 6.10
N THR A 27 -0.70 2.51 6.54
CA THR A 27 -0.73 2.90 7.96
C THR A 27 -2.13 3.35 8.33
N SER A 28 -2.63 3.00 9.52
CA SER A 28 -3.89 3.54 10.04
C SER A 28 -3.72 4.90 10.72
N ASN A 29 -2.52 5.50 10.68
CA ASN A 29 -2.30 6.85 11.17
C ASN A 29 -2.71 7.85 10.07
N LEU A 30 -3.93 8.37 10.21
CA LEU A 30 -4.57 9.25 9.22
C LEU A 30 -3.94 10.64 9.13
N VAL A 31 -3.06 11.03 10.08
CA VAL A 31 -2.30 12.29 10.00
C VAL A 31 -1.51 12.40 8.70
N TRP A 32 -1.14 11.27 8.10
CA TRP A 32 -0.38 11.22 6.85
C TRP A 32 -1.23 11.38 5.60
N ALA A 33 -2.55 11.51 5.69
CA ALA A 33 -3.44 11.59 4.53
C ALA A 33 -3.15 12.81 3.65
N ASP A 34 -2.80 13.94 4.25
CA ASP A 34 -2.54 15.21 3.55
C ASP A 34 -1.08 15.37 3.10
N ALA A 35 -0.21 14.41 3.43
CA ALA A 35 1.17 14.46 2.98
C ALA A 35 1.25 14.23 1.45
N PRO A 36 2.13 14.96 0.73
CA PRO A 36 2.22 14.85 -0.73
C PRO A 36 2.41 13.40 -1.22
N GLY A 37 1.57 13.00 -2.19
CA GLY A 37 1.62 11.67 -2.80
C GLY A 37 0.94 10.57 -1.99
N ASN A 38 0.61 10.79 -0.71
CA ASN A 38 -0.14 9.82 0.07
C ASN A 38 -1.60 9.76 -0.39
N THR A 39 -2.25 8.64 -0.12
CA THR A 39 -3.65 8.43 -0.52
C THR A 39 -4.43 7.80 0.61
N LEU A 40 -5.54 8.44 0.99
CA LEU A 40 -6.51 7.86 1.92
C LEU A 40 -7.21 6.67 1.27
N ILE A 41 -7.26 5.56 1.99
CA ILE A 41 -7.91 4.31 1.61
C ILE A 41 -9.04 4.04 2.61
N PRO A 42 -10.31 4.26 2.21
CA PRO A 42 -11.46 3.96 3.06
C PRO A 42 -11.55 2.46 3.41
N ALA A 43 -11.78 2.16 4.67
CA ALA A 43 -11.81 0.81 5.22
C ALA A 43 -12.79 -0.09 4.48
N LYS A 44 -14.02 0.42 4.31
CA LYS A 44 -15.15 -0.31 3.72
C LYS A 44 -14.87 -0.72 2.28
N THR A 45 -14.28 0.16 1.49
CA THR A 45 -13.96 -0.11 0.07
C THR A 45 -12.83 -1.12 -0.07
N ALA A 46 -11.83 -1.05 0.81
CA ALA A 46 -10.65 -1.91 0.75
C ALA A 46 -10.76 -3.20 1.58
N GLY A 47 -11.89 -3.43 2.27
CA GLY A 47 -12.06 -4.58 3.18
C GLY A 47 -11.10 -4.56 4.38
N LEU A 48 -10.62 -3.38 4.77
CA LEU A 48 -9.70 -3.20 5.89
C LEU A 48 -10.48 -3.00 7.20
N PRO A 49 -9.88 -3.32 8.37
CA PRO A 49 -10.52 -3.10 9.65
C PRO A 49 -10.62 -1.62 10.04
N LYS A 50 -9.83 -0.74 9.41
CA LYS A 50 -9.75 0.70 9.69
C LYS A 50 -9.38 1.47 8.42
N ASP A 51 -9.77 2.75 8.37
CA ASP A 51 -9.28 3.67 7.35
C ASP A 51 -7.76 3.71 7.43
N SER A 52 -7.12 3.77 6.28
CA SER A 52 -5.66 3.69 6.17
C SER A 52 -5.15 4.69 5.14
N VAL A 53 -3.86 4.98 5.20
CA VAL A 53 -3.15 5.82 4.24
C VAL A 53 -2.07 4.99 3.58
N ALA A 54 -2.06 4.98 2.25
CA ALA A 54 -0.93 4.48 1.47
C ALA A 54 0.21 5.49 1.54
N ASN A 55 1.35 5.09 2.11
CA ASN A 55 2.48 5.96 2.28
C ASN A 55 3.41 5.90 1.05
N ALA A 56 3.18 6.77 0.07
CA ALA A 56 3.87 6.75 -1.21
C ALA A 56 5.38 7.05 -1.10
N SER A 57 5.82 7.66 0.00
CA SER A 57 7.25 7.88 0.27
C SER A 57 8.01 6.61 0.68
N GLN A 58 7.30 5.51 0.99
CA GLN A 58 7.88 4.25 1.45
C GLN A 58 7.61 3.12 0.46
N ILE A 59 8.32 3.08 -0.66
CA ILE A 59 8.18 1.98 -1.63
C ILE A 59 9.08 0.81 -1.20
N ILE A 60 8.50 -0.40 -1.15
CA ILE A 60 9.22 -1.61 -0.74
C ILE A 60 9.10 -2.70 -1.79
N ALA A 61 10.12 -3.54 -1.89
CA ALA A 61 10.04 -4.84 -2.55
C ALA A 61 9.98 -5.92 -1.46
N LEU A 62 8.96 -6.77 -1.53
CA LEU A 62 8.77 -7.93 -0.66
C LEU A 62 9.16 -9.21 -1.39
#